data_AF-A0A1M3D037-F1
#
_entry.id   AF-A0A1M3D037-F1
#
_cell.length_a   1.000
_cell.length_b   1.000
_cell.length_c   1.000
_cell.angle_alpha   90.00
_cell.angle_beta   90.00
_cell.angle_gamma   90.00
#
_symmetry.space_group_name_H-M   'P 1'
#
loop_
_entity.id
_entity.type
_entity.pdbx_description
1 polymer ?
#
loop_
_entity_poly.entity_id
_entity_poly.type
_entity_poly.pdbx_seq_one_letter_code
_entity_poly.pdbx_strand_id
1 'polypeptide(L)'
;MKKISLFSGKALAASFTMALLILLSINAVLSGEQSPKPIPDNVLKILDNSCGKCHNQGGSGAALANLNLTKWDNYDAVKQGKKAEAICRTITTGKMPPKSFIKKNPQAIVSEEQRAIICNWSKQ
;
A
#
# COMPACT_ATOMS: atom_id res chain seq x y z
N MET A 1 -36.78 -60.47 -25.53
CA MET A 1 -36.73 -59.23 -26.33
C MET A 1 -36.82 -58.03 -25.40
N LYS A 2 -35.72 -57.30 -25.18
CA LYS A 2 -35.76 -55.98 -24.55
C LYS A 2 -34.61 -55.16 -25.12
N LYS A 3 -34.97 -54.05 -25.79
CA LYS A 3 -34.11 -53.27 -26.67
C LYS A 3 -33.05 -52.53 -25.84
N ILE A 4 -31.78 -52.73 -26.19
CA ILE A 4 -30.66 -51.91 -25.71
C ILE A 4 -30.78 -50.56 -26.43
N SER A 5 -31.10 -49.49 -25.69
CA SER A 5 -31.04 -48.13 -26.24
C SER A 5 -29.59 -47.66 -26.25
N LEU A 6 -29.07 -47.51 -27.47
CA LEU A 6 -27.88 -46.74 -27.80
C LEU A 6 -28.13 -45.28 -27.41
N PHE A 7 -27.50 -44.81 -26.33
CA PHE A 7 -27.33 -43.38 -26.12
C PHE A 7 -26.23 -42.88 -27.06
N SER A 8 -26.69 -42.20 -28.10
CA SER A 8 -25.90 -41.45 -29.06
C SER A 8 -25.00 -40.45 -28.36
N GLY A 9 -23.69 -40.59 -28.61
CA GLY A 9 -22.73 -39.58 -28.22
C GLY A 9 -23.04 -38.27 -28.91
N LYS A 10 -23.35 -37.23 -28.11
CA LYS A 10 -22.97 -35.81 -28.26
C LYS A 10 -23.31 -35.10 -26.95
N ALA A 11 -22.45 -35.22 -25.94
CA ALA A 11 -22.58 -34.45 -24.69
C ALA A 11 -21.23 -34.18 -24.01
N LEU A 12 -20.15 -34.05 -24.79
CA LEU A 12 -18.81 -33.70 -24.28
C LEU A 12 -18.23 -32.56 -25.11
N ALA A 13 -18.85 -31.37 -25.07
CA ALA A 13 -18.22 -30.16 -25.61
C ALA A 13 -18.77 -28.83 -25.04
N ALA A 14 -19.74 -28.85 -24.12
CA ALA A 14 -20.37 -27.63 -23.61
C ALA A 14 -20.09 -27.34 -22.13
N SER A 15 -19.31 -28.17 -21.43
CA SER A 15 -19.06 -28.01 -19.99
C SER A 15 -17.70 -27.38 -19.65
N PHE A 16 -16.79 -27.27 -20.62
CA PHE A 16 -15.44 -26.76 -20.38
C PHE A 16 -15.30 -25.24 -20.60
N THR A 17 -16.22 -24.61 -21.32
CA THR A 17 -16.20 -23.17 -21.60
C THR A 17 -16.68 -22.31 -20.43
N MET A 18 -17.62 -22.81 -19.61
CA MET A 18 -18.15 -22.09 -18.46
C MET A 18 -17.13 -21.97 -17.31
N ALA A 19 -16.33 -23.01 -17.05
CA ALA A 19 -15.30 -22.99 -16.02
C ALA A 19 -14.18 -21.97 -16.32
N LEU A 20 -13.83 -21.79 -17.60
CA LEU A 20 -12.83 -20.82 -18.03
C LEU A 20 -13.30 -19.37 -17.85
N LEU A 21 -14.58 -19.08 -18.09
CA LEU A 21 -15.17 -17.75 -17.86
C LEU A 21 -15.26 -17.38 -16.37
N ILE A 22 -15.49 -18.37 -15.50
CA ILE A 22 -15.47 -18.17 -14.04
C ILE A 22 -14.04 -17.90 -13.56
N LEU A 23 -13.03 -18.58 -14.12
CA LEU A 23 -11.60 -18.36 -13.79
C LEU A 23 -11.08 -16.97 -14.21
N LEU A 24 -11.62 -16.36 -15.29
CA LEU A 24 -11.27 -14.98 -15.63
C LEU A 24 -11.85 -13.95 -14.65
N SER A 25 -12.96 -14.27 -13.97
CA SER A 25 -13.69 -13.35 -13.10
C SER A 25 -13.05 -13.19 -11.71
N ILE A 26 -12.35 -14.22 -11.22
CA ILE A 26 -11.72 -14.21 -9.88
C ILE A 26 -10.46 -13.34 -9.80
N ASN A 27 -9.72 -13.21 -10.91
CA ASN A 27 -8.49 -12.41 -10.93
C ASN A 27 -8.74 -10.91 -10.69
N ALA A 28 -9.92 -10.40 -11.06
CA ALA A 28 -10.30 -9.01 -10.84
C ALA A 28 -10.65 -8.73 -9.36
N VAL A 29 -11.20 -9.71 -8.64
CA VAL A 29 -11.64 -9.55 -7.23
C VAL A 29 -10.48 -9.63 -6.23
N LEU A 30 -9.38 -10.30 -6.59
CA LEU A 30 -8.17 -10.39 -5.76
C LEU A 30 -7.26 -9.16 -5.83
N SER A 31 -7.55 -8.22 -6.75
CA SER A 31 -6.93 -6.90 -6.72
C SER A 31 -7.62 -6.07 -5.63
N GLY A 32 -7.23 -6.35 -4.38
CA GLY A 32 -7.90 -5.93 -3.17
C GLY A 32 -8.45 -4.50 -3.22
N GLU A 33 -9.74 -4.40 -2.97
CA GLU A 33 -10.40 -3.20 -2.44
C GLU A 33 -9.79 -2.90 -1.06
N GLN A 34 -8.54 -2.44 -1.01
CA GLN A 34 -7.99 -1.82 0.18
C GLN A 34 -8.64 -0.45 0.26
N SER A 35 -9.44 -0.23 1.30
CA SER A 35 -9.93 1.10 1.64
C SER A 35 -8.78 1.96 2.18
N PRO A 36 -8.83 3.29 2.01
CA PRO A 36 -7.87 4.19 2.65
C PRO A 36 -7.83 3.94 4.17
N LYS A 37 -6.63 3.76 4.74
CA LYS A 37 -6.38 3.54 6.16
C LYS A 37 -5.71 4.77 6.78
N PRO A 38 -6.25 5.32 7.88
CA PRO A 38 -5.57 6.36 8.65
C PRO A 38 -4.19 5.91 9.14
N ILE A 39 -3.29 6.86 9.38
CA ILE A 39 -1.99 6.59 9.99
C ILE A 39 -2.22 6.22 11.47
N PRO A 40 -1.75 5.07 11.97
CA PRO A 40 -1.83 4.73 13.39
C PRO A 40 -1.07 5.70 14.28
N ASP A 41 -1.56 5.96 15.50
CA ASP A 41 -1.00 6.97 16.42
C ASP A 41 0.50 6.79 16.70
N ASN A 42 0.95 5.54 16.88
CA ASN A 42 2.35 5.23 17.13
C ASN A 42 3.26 5.58 15.94
N VAL A 43 2.75 5.48 14.72
CA VAL A 43 3.44 5.88 13.50
C VAL A 43 3.36 7.39 13.33
N LEU A 44 2.18 7.97 13.51
CA LEU A 44 1.92 9.40 13.36
C LEU A 44 2.85 10.23 14.25
N LYS A 45 3.01 9.84 15.53
CA LYS A 45 3.90 10.52 16.47
C LYS A 45 5.35 10.58 15.98
N ILE A 46 5.84 9.53 15.33
CA ILE A 46 7.19 9.49 14.75
C ILE A 46 7.26 10.39 13.51
N LEU A 47 6.28 10.27 12.61
CA LEU A 47 6.23 11.07 11.39
C LEU A 47 6.11 12.57 11.68
N ASP A 48 5.35 12.97 12.68
CA ASP A 48 5.22 14.39 13.06
C ASP A 48 6.54 14.96 13.57
N ASN A 49 7.24 14.22 14.44
CA ASN A 49 8.52 14.65 14.99
C ASN A 49 9.63 14.69 13.92
N SER A 50 9.72 13.68 13.07
CA SER A 50 10.84 13.51 12.13
C SER A 50 10.59 14.08 10.74
N CYS A 51 9.33 14.18 10.30
CA CYS A 51 8.95 14.53 8.93
C CYS A 51 8.01 15.75 8.85
N GLY A 52 7.18 15.96 9.88
CA GLY A 52 6.03 16.88 9.86
C GLY A 52 6.38 18.32 9.52
N LYS A 53 7.54 18.81 9.96
CA LYS A 53 8.00 20.20 9.68
C LYS A 53 8.04 20.56 8.19
N CYS A 54 8.23 19.58 7.31
CA CYS A 54 8.26 19.80 5.85
C CYS A 54 7.11 19.11 5.10
N HIS A 55 6.57 18.03 5.66
CA HIS A 55 5.58 17.16 5.01
C HIS A 55 4.15 17.33 5.54
N ASN A 56 3.90 18.24 6.48
CA ASN A 56 2.54 18.62 6.91
C ASN A 56 2.15 19.99 6.31
N GLN A 57 0.91 20.40 6.54
CA GLN A 57 0.45 21.76 6.27
C GLN A 57 1.41 22.80 6.87
N GLY A 58 1.83 23.77 6.05
CA GLY A 58 2.86 24.75 6.40
C GLY A 58 4.27 24.41 5.87
N GLY A 59 4.50 23.18 5.40
CA GLY A 59 5.65 22.82 4.58
C GLY A 59 5.61 23.49 3.20
N SER A 60 6.66 23.33 2.40
CA SER A 60 6.73 23.95 1.07
C SER A 60 7.60 23.17 0.07
N GLY A 61 7.49 23.57 -1.20
CA GLY A 61 8.33 23.09 -2.29
C GLY A 61 8.19 21.58 -2.58
N ALA A 62 9.29 20.99 -3.04
CA ALA A 62 9.33 19.59 -3.46
C ALA A 62 9.03 18.60 -2.32
N ALA A 63 9.35 18.93 -1.07
CA ALA A 63 9.06 18.07 0.07
C ALA A 63 7.55 17.85 0.21
N LEU A 64 6.79 18.93 0.34
CA LEU A 64 5.33 18.87 0.50
C LEU A 64 4.63 18.32 -0.75
N ALA A 65 5.13 18.65 -1.95
CA ALA A 65 4.56 18.14 -3.20
C ALA A 65 4.70 16.61 -3.33
N ASN A 66 5.83 16.04 -2.91
CA ASN A 66 6.06 14.59 -2.99
C ASN A 66 5.32 13.81 -1.90
N LEU A 67 5.20 14.39 -0.70
CA LEU A 67 4.49 13.77 0.43
C LEU A 67 3.85 14.87 1.29
N ASN A 68 2.52 14.79 1.43
CA ASN A 68 1.73 15.64 2.31
C ASN A 68 0.92 14.76 3.27
N LEU A 69 1.38 14.64 4.50
CA LEU A 69 0.78 13.79 5.53
C LEU A 69 -0.55 14.37 6.04
N THR A 70 -0.75 15.69 5.99
CA THR A 70 -2.06 16.30 6.30
C THR A 70 -3.15 15.93 5.29
N LYS A 71 -2.77 15.41 4.11
CA LYS A 71 -3.70 14.90 3.09
C LYS A 71 -3.77 13.38 3.06
N TRP A 72 -3.19 12.69 4.05
CA TRP A 72 -3.08 11.23 4.06
C TRP A 72 -4.42 10.53 3.86
N ASP A 73 -5.44 10.93 4.62
CA ASP A 73 -6.77 10.31 4.57
C ASP A 73 -7.54 10.61 3.27
N ASN A 74 -7.05 11.57 2.48
CA ASN A 74 -7.62 11.91 1.18
C ASN A 74 -6.94 11.15 0.02
N TYR A 75 -5.90 10.38 0.30
CA TYR A 75 -5.28 9.51 -0.69
C TYR A 75 -6.07 8.21 -0.81
N ASP A 76 -6.22 7.71 -2.04
CA ASP A 76 -6.66 6.33 -2.24
C ASP A 76 -5.66 5.34 -1.61
N ALA A 77 -6.11 4.12 -1.32
CA ALA A 77 -5.29 3.15 -0.60
C ALA A 77 -4.03 2.73 -1.36
N VAL A 78 -4.09 2.65 -2.70
CA VAL A 78 -2.94 2.33 -3.54
C VAL A 78 -1.85 3.40 -3.35
N LYS A 79 -2.25 4.66 -3.32
CA LYS A 79 -1.36 5.80 -3.10
C LYS A 79 -0.84 5.85 -1.67
N GLN A 80 -1.66 5.53 -0.67
CA GLN A 80 -1.22 5.39 0.72
C GLN A 80 -0.14 4.30 0.85
N GLY A 81 -0.38 3.10 0.31
CA GLY A 81 0.59 2.01 0.32
C GLY A 81 1.92 2.39 -0.34
N LYS A 82 1.88 2.95 -1.56
CA LYS A 82 3.08 3.42 -2.28
C LYS A 82 3.86 4.48 -1.50
N LYS A 83 3.15 5.40 -0.83
CA LYS A 83 3.79 6.44 -0.01
C LYS A 83 4.39 5.87 1.27
N ALA A 84 3.69 4.96 1.96
CA ALA A 84 4.21 4.30 3.15
C ALA A 84 5.50 3.52 2.82
N GLU A 85 5.52 2.78 1.71
CA GLU A 85 6.70 2.07 1.23
C GLU A 85 7.85 3.04 0.91
N ALA A 86 7.55 4.15 0.24
CA ALA A 86 8.55 5.18 -0.05
C ALA A 86 9.13 5.84 1.22
N ILE A 87 8.30 6.06 2.25
CA ILE A 87 8.76 6.53 3.55
C ILE A 87 9.74 5.51 4.13
N CYS A 88 9.35 4.23 4.28
CA CYS A 88 10.24 3.18 4.80
C CYS A 88 11.57 3.10 4.03
N ARG A 89 11.53 3.13 2.70
CA ARG A 89 12.74 3.09 1.85
C ARG A 89 13.66 4.30 2.05
N THR A 90 13.11 5.50 2.18
CA THR A 90 13.93 6.72 2.30
C THR A 90 14.55 6.88 3.67
N ILE A 91 13.86 6.46 4.74
CA ILE A 91 14.43 6.44 6.08
C ILE A 91 15.47 5.31 6.23
N THR A 92 15.26 4.14 5.64
CA THR A 92 16.24 3.02 5.70
C THR A 92 17.52 3.32 4.93
N THR A 93 17.42 4.02 3.80
CA THR A 93 18.60 4.46 3.04
C THR A 93 19.26 5.73 3.60
N GLY A 94 18.79 6.26 4.73
CA GLY A 94 19.34 7.46 5.37
C GLY A 94 19.19 8.74 4.55
N LYS A 95 18.31 8.74 3.54
CA LYS A 95 18.04 9.92 2.69
C LYS A 95 17.14 10.93 3.41
N MET A 96 16.29 10.46 4.32
CA MET A 96 15.36 11.27 5.08
C MET A 96 15.45 10.96 6.59
N PRO A 97 15.41 11.99 7.46
CA PRO A 97 15.54 13.41 7.12
C PRO A 97 16.96 13.74 6.58
N PRO A 98 17.14 14.77 5.73
CA PRO A 98 18.46 15.11 5.22
C PRO A 98 19.43 15.48 6.34
N LYS A 99 20.72 15.11 6.20
CA LYS A 99 21.75 15.40 7.22
C LYS A 99 21.82 16.88 7.62
N SER A 100 21.63 17.80 6.66
CA SER A 100 21.61 19.25 6.90
C SER A 100 20.43 19.69 7.79
N PHE A 101 19.28 19.03 7.68
CA PHE A 101 18.13 19.26 8.54
C PHE A 101 18.38 18.70 9.94
N ILE A 102 18.90 17.48 10.04
CA ILE A 102 19.25 16.82 11.31
C ILE A 102 20.25 17.67 12.11
N LYS A 103 21.27 18.24 11.46
CA LYS A 103 22.26 19.10 12.13
C LYS A 103 21.61 20.27 12.91
N LYS A 104 20.47 20.77 12.43
CA LYS A 104 19.71 21.87 13.06
C LYS A 104 18.54 21.38 13.91
N ASN A 105 18.14 20.11 13.75
CA ASN A 105 17.00 19.50 14.44
C ASN A 105 17.40 18.05 14.85
N PRO A 106 18.31 17.87 15.82
CA PRO A 106 18.81 16.54 16.19
C PRO A 106 17.71 15.58 16.67
N GLN A 107 16.63 16.12 17.25
CA GLN A 107 15.46 15.36 17.68
C GLN A 107 14.70 14.69 16.52
N ALA A 108 14.90 15.14 15.28
CA ALA A 108 14.24 14.57 14.11
C ALA A 108 14.89 13.27 13.62
N ILE A 109 16.03 12.85 14.20
CA ILE A 109 16.67 11.58 13.86
C ILE A 109 15.68 10.44 14.08
N VAL A 110 15.51 9.61 13.05
CA VAL A 110 14.70 8.38 13.13
C VAL A 110 15.58 7.26 13.68
N SER A 111 15.29 6.82 14.91
CA SER A 111 15.99 5.71 15.55
C SER A 111 15.75 4.38 14.82
N GLU A 112 16.50 3.34 15.16
CA GLU A 112 16.30 2.00 14.57
C GLU A 112 14.93 1.43 14.93
N GLU A 113 14.48 1.61 16.18
CA GLU A 113 13.17 1.16 16.65
C GLU A 113 12.04 1.91 15.94
N GLN A 114 12.16 3.23 15.81
CA GLN A 114 11.20 4.06 15.08
C GLN A 114 11.12 3.66 13.60
N ARG A 115 12.26 3.34 12.99
CA ARG A 115 12.35 2.84 11.61
C ARG A 115 11.61 1.52 11.46
N ALA A 116 11.79 0.60 12.40
CA ALA A 116 11.11 -0.70 12.40
C ALA A 116 9.58 -0.52 12.51
N ILE A 117 9.11 0.37 13.38
CA ILE A 117 7.68 0.70 13.52
C ILE A 117 7.10 1.18 12.18
N ILE A 118 7.75 2.16 11.54
CA ILE A 118 7.31 2.70 10.25
C ILE A 118 7.33 1.63 9.15
N CYS A 119 8.40 0.84 9.05
CA CYS A 119 8.55 -0.17 8.00
C CYS A 119 7.63 -1.39 8.19
N ASN A 120 7.19 -1.68 9.41
CA ASN A 120 6.17 -2.70 9.66
C ASN A 120 4.78 -2.19 9.29
N TRP A 121 4.48 -0.93 9.58
CA TRP A 121 3.25 -0.28 9.12
C TRP A 121 3.18 -0.19 7.60
N SER A 122 4.28 0.09 6.91
CA SER A 122 4.28 0.25 5.45
C SER A 122 3.99 -1.00 4.64
N LYS A 123 3.88 -2.17 5.28
CA LYS A 123 3.59 -3.46 4.65
C LYS A 123 2.11 -3.86 4.76
N GLN A 124 1.27 -3.03 5.37
CA GLN A 124 -0.14 -3.30 5.69
C GLN A 124 -1.12 -2.82 4.62
#